data_AF-A0A101FQT6-F1
#
_entry.id   AF-A0A101FQT6-F1
#
_cell.length_a   1.000
_cell.length_b   1.000
_cell.length_c   1.000
_cell.angle_alpha   90.00
_cell.angle_beta   90.00
_cell.angle_gamma   90.00
#
_symmetry.space_group_name_H-M   'P 1'
#
loop_
_entity.id
_entity.type
_entity.pdbx_description
1 polymer ?
#
loop_
_entity_poly.entity_id
_entity_poly.type
_entity_poly.pdbx_seq_one_letter_code
_entity_poly.pdbx_strand_id
1 'polypeptide(L)'
;MCYNEGILQAYLDGEVSRWRAARIDRHLARCPRCRRLAATLQENEASVTSCLERYAAAAGAEGTPEAWRQFSSRFLTASTNEKGASGMRSKKLWAAVAAAAALVVAFSFGPVRGLAGEFLNIFRVERFQVINITRQDMAQIERVLERGGTIDLASFGRVYVEGRESERTVTLAEAQQAVDFPVRLPSRLPAGYGLRELHLVVPPEVSFSLQVENVNAFLRSLGATHLLPADLEGRTFTIKGYPAIV
;
A
#
# COMPACT_ATOMS: atom_id res chain seq x y z
N MET A 1 -13.57 -10.97 20.56
CA MET A 1 -12.73 -11.13 19.36
C MET A 1 -11.30 -10.71 19.68
N CYS A 2 -10.27 -11.43 19.24
CA CYS A 2 -8.86 -11.07 19.44
C CYS A 2 -8.30 -10.40 18.18
N TYR A 3 -7.30 -9.53 18.33
CA TYR A 3 -6.58 -8.95 17.21
C TYR A 3 -5.59 -9.94 16.60
N ASN A 4 -5.37 -9.83 15.29
CA ASN A 4 -4.33 -10.57 14.59
C ASN A 4 -2.97 -9.86 14.75
N GLU A 5 -1.91 -10.55 14.31
CA GLU A 5 -0.54 -10.09 14.41
C GLU A 5 -0.30 -8.75 13.73
N GLY A 6 -0.75 -8.60 12.47
CA GLY A 6 -0.52 -7.38 11.70
C GLY A 6 -1.15 -6.12 12.31
N ILE A 7 -2.32 -6.22 12.93
CA ILE A 7 -2.95 -5.09 13.62
C ILE A 7 -2.21 -4.73 14.92
N LEU A 8 -1.67 -5.73 15.62
CA LEU A 8 -0.86 -5.48 16.82
C LEU A 8 0.50 -4.88 16.45
N GLN A 9 1.13 -5.35 15.36
CA GLN A 9 2.37 -4.77 14.83
C GLN A 9 2.16 -3.30 14.43
N ALA A 10 1.14 -3.01 13.63
CA ALA A 10 0.82 -1.62 13.26
C ALA A 10 0.54 -0.72 14.48
N TYR A 11 -0.05 -1.28 15.55
CA TYR A 11 -0.23 -0.54 16.79
C TYR A 11 1.09 -0.27 17.52
N LEU A 12 2.00 -1.26 17.59
CA LEU A 12 3.32 -1.09 18.19
C LEU A 12 4.18 -0.08 17.40
N ASP A 13 4.05 -0.08 16.08
CA ASP A 13 4.74 0.84 15.17
C ASP A 13 4.14 2.27 15.20
N GLY A 14 3.00 2.48 15.87
CA GLY A 14 2.30 3.77 15.92
C GLY A 14 1.50 4.11 14.66
N GLU A 15 1.30 3.14 13.76
CA GLU A 15 0.64 3.25 12.46
C GLU A 15 -0.88 2.99 12.51
N VAL A 16 -1.49 3.21 13.68
CA VAL A 16 -2.95 3.11 13.88
C VAL A 16 -3.53 4.44 14.36
N SER A 17 -4.79 4.70 13.99
CA SER A 17 -5.51 5.90 14.45
C SER A 17 -5.60 5.96 15.98
N ARG A 18 -5.69 7.18 16.53
CA ARG A 18 -5.76 7.39 17.99
C ARG A 18 -6.92 6.65 18.65
N TRP A 19 -8.09 6.59 18.00
CA TRP A 19 -9.24 5.84 18.48
C TRP A 19 -8.99 4.33 18.46
N ARG A 20 -8.35 3.82 17.40
CA ARG A 20 -8.03 2.40 17.27
C ARG A 20 -6.97 1.98 18.30
N ALA A 21 -5.97 2.83 18.56
CA ALA A 21 -5.01 2.64 19.64
C ALA A 21 -5.71 2.50 21.00
N ALA A 22 -6.61 3.43 21.36
CA ALA A 22 -7.35 3.37 22.62
C ALA A 22 -8.23 2.12 22.77
N ARG A 23 -8.78 1.59 21.67
CA ARG A 23 -9.51 0.31 21.67
C ARG A 23 -8.58 -0.89 21.87
N ILE A 24 -7.42 -0.88 21.22
CA ILE A 24 -6.39 -1.92 21.38
C ILE A 24 -5.85 -1.91 22.81
N ASP A 25 -5.56 -0.75 23.39
CA ASP A 25 -5.15 -0.61 24.80
C ASP A 25 -6.16 -1.25 25.77
N ARG A 26 -7.45 -0.90 25.60
CA ARG A 26 -8.53 -1.46 26.43
C ARG A 26 -8.65 -2.98 26.27
N HIS A 27 -8.40 -3.49 25.07
CA HIS A 27 -8.39 -4.93 24.81
C HIS A 27 -7.17 -5.62 25.43
N LEU A 28 -5.98 -5.05 25.28
CA LEU A 28 -4.73 -5.54 25.88
C LEU A 28 -4.82 -5.57 27.40
N ALA A 29 -5.53 -4.63 28.04
CA ALA A 29 -5.78 -4.67 29.49
C ALA A 29 -6.54 -5.94 29.93
N ARG A 30 -7.39 -6.51 29.07
CA ARG A 30 -8.32 -7.60 29.44
C ARG A 30 -8.02 -8.94 28.77
N CYS A 31 -7.20 -8.98 27.71
CA CYS A 31 -6.95 -10.19 26.92
C CYS A 31 -5.51 -10.70 27.07
N PRO A 32 -5.28 -11.80 27.82
CA PRO A 32 -3.94 -12.38 28.01
C PRO A 32 -3.32 -12.92 26.72
N ARG A 33 -4.13 -13.35 25.75
CA ARG A 33 -3.65 -13.87 24.46
C ARG A 33 -3.02 -12.75 23.63
N CYS A 34 -3.72 -11.63 23.47
CA CYS A 34 -3.20 -10.49 22.72
C CYS A 34 -2.02 -9.83 23.43
N ARG A 35 -1.98 -9.81 24.77
CA ARG A 35 -0.78 -9.36 25.51
C ARG A 35 0.46 -10.20 25.21
N ARG A 36 0.31 -11.54 25.23
CA ARG A 36 1.42 -12.44 24.89
C ARG A 36 1.90 -12.23 23.46
N LEU A 37 0.97 -12.12 22.51
CA LEU A 37 1.32 -11.87 21.11
C LEU A 37 2.04 -10.53 20.95
N ALA A 38 1.54 -9.45 21.57
CA ALA A 38 2.21 -8.14 21.54
C ALA A 38 3.61 -8.18 22.16
N ALA A 39 3.79 -8.88 23.28
CA ALA A 39 5.11 -9.04 23.91
C ALA A 39 6.08 -9.81 23.00
N THR A 40 5.65 -10.89 22.35
CA THR A 40 6.47 -11.61 21.37
C THR A 40 6.89 -10.73 20.20
N LEU A 41 6.02 -9.86 19.71
CA LEU A 41 6.35 -8.93 18.63
C LEU A 41 7.42 -7.90 19.07
N GLN A 42 7.29 -7.35 20.27
CA GLN A 42 8.29 -6.43 20.84
C GLN A 42 9.65 -7.11 21.06
N GLU A 43 9.67 -8.36 21.53
CA GLU A 43 10.90 -9.16 21.69
C GLU A 43 11.59 -9.43 20.35
N ASN A 44 10.80 -9.71 19.30
CA ASN A 44 11.31 -9.89 17.95
C ASN A 44 11.94 -8.60 17.42
N GLU A 45 11.25 -7.46 17.57
CA GLU A 45 11.74 -6.14 17.15
C GLU A 45 13.05 -5.79 17.87
N ALA A 46 13.12 -6.01 19.19
CA ALA A 46 14.34 -5.78 19.96
C ALA A 46 15.50 -6.69 19.49
N SER A 47 15.22 -7.96 19.19
CA SER A 47 16.23 -8.90 18.68
C SER A 47 16.76 -8.50 17.30
N VAL A 48 15.85 -8.10 16.39
CA VAL A 48 16.22 -7.65 15.04
C VAL A 48 17.05 -6.38 15.14
N THR A 49 16.60 -5.39 15.91
CA THR A 49 17.31 -4.13 16.13
C THR A 49 18.71 -4.39 16.67
N SER A 50 18.85 -5.23 17.69
CA SER A 50 20.16 -5.60 18.24
C SER A 50 21.06 -6.32 17.23
N CYS A 51 20.50 -7.15 16.35
CA CYS A 51 21.26 -7.81 15.30
C CYS A 51 21.75 -6.79 14.25
N LEU A 52 20.87 -5.89 13.83
CA LEU A 52 21.18 -4.85 12.85
C LEU A 52 22.18 -3.83 13.39
N GLU A 53 22.07 -3.43 14.66
CA GLU A 53 23.04 -2.54 15.31
C GLU A 53 24.41 -3.19 15.41
N ARG A 54 24.49 -4.47 15.77
CA ARG A 54 25.76 -5.23 15.77
C ARG A 54 26.33 -5.35 14.37
N TYR A 55 25.49 -5.62 13.37
CA TYR A 55 25.91 -5.65 11.98
C TYR A 55 26.41 -4.28 11.52
N ALA A 56 25.70 -3.20 11.82
CA ALA A 56 26.09 -1.83 11.46
C ALA A 56 27.41 -1.42 12.15
N ALA A 57 27.58 -1.77 13.42
CA ALA A 57 28.82 -1.53 14.16
C ALA A 57 30.00 -2.35 13.61
N ALA A 58 29.77 -3.62 13.26
CA ALA A 58 30.78 -4.51 12.68
C ALA A 58 31.09 -4.19 11.21
N ALA A 59 30.11 -3.67 10.47
CA ALA A 59 30.29 -3.22 9.09
C ALA A 59 31.24 -2.01 9.02
N GLY A 60 31.40 -1.27 10.12
CA GLY A 60 32.30 -0.13 10.24
C GLY A 60 31.96 1.00 9.26
N ALA A 61 32.43 2.20 9.56
CA ALA A 61 32.54 3.26 8.54
C ALA A 61 33.67 2.95 7.52
N GLU A 62 34.08 1.68 7.39
CA GLU A 62 35.14 1.27 6.49
C GLU A 62 34.55 0.97 5.12
N GLY A 63 34.61 1.99 4.28
CA GLY A 63 34.48 1.80 2.85
C GLY A 63 33.12 2.13 2.26
N THR A 64 32.14 2.71 2.96
CA THR A 64 30.92 3.13 2.26
C THR A 64 31.20 4.17 1.16
N PRO A 65 32.08 5.19 1.34
CA PRO A 65 32.48 6.07 0.25
C PRO A 65 33.40 5.41 -0.78
N GLU A 66 34.30 4.51 -0.36
CA GLU A 66 35.24 3.80 -1.24
C GLU A 66 34.54 2.73 -2.08
N ALA A 67 33.65 1.93 -1.50
CA ALA A 67 32.81 0.96 -2.18
C ALA A 67 31.79 1.65 -3.08
N TRP A 68 31.22 2.79 -2.66
CA TRP A 68 30.39 3.62 -3.54
C TRP A 68 31.21 4.20 -4.71
N ARG A 69 32.45 4.66 -4.47
CA ARG A 69 33.37 5.09 -5.54
C ARG A 69 33.78 3.93 -6.47
N GLN A 70 33.98 2.74 -5.94
CA GLN A 70 34.37 1.55 -6.73
C GLN A 70 33.19 0.99 -7.55
N PHE A 71 31.98 1.03 -7.00
CA PHE A 71 30.74 0.68 -7.69
C PHE A 71 30.40 1.70 -8.79
N SER A 72 30.41 3.00 -8.46
CA SER A 72 30.13 4.07 -9.43
C SER A 72 31.18 4.14 -10.54
N SER A 73 32.47 3.99 -10.21
CA SER A 73 33.51 3.93 -11.25
C SER A 73 33.32 2.73 -12.17
N ARG A 74 33.06 1.53 -11.66
CA ARG A 74 32.78 0.34 -12.51
C ARG A 74 31.56 0.52 -13.40
N PHE A 75 30.53 1.22 -12.94
CA PHE A 75 29.32 1.48 -13.73
C PHE A 75 29.52 2.59 -14.78
N LEU A 76 30.37 3.58 -14.50
CA LEU A 76 30.63 4.72 -15.39
C LEU A 76 31.79 4.48 -16.36
N THR A 77 32.80 3.67 -16.02
CA THR A 77 33.98 3.41 -16.87
C THR A 77 33.89 2.15 -17.72
N ALA A 78 32.74 1.45 -17.74
CA ALA A 78 32.51 0.30 -18.61
C ALA A 78 32.49 0.65 -20.13
N SER A 79 32.67 1.92 -20.51
CA SER A 79 32.61 2.36 -21.91
C SER A 79 33.95 2.43 -22.66
N THR A 80 35.12 2.43 -22.02
CA THR A 80 36.38 2.65 -22.78
C THR A 80 37.62 2.04 -22.11
N ASN A 81 37.92 0.77 -22.38
CA ASN A 81 39.30 0.32 -22.20
C ASN A 81 39.70 -0.79 -23.18
N GLU A 82 40.06 -0.38 -24.39
CA GLU A 82 40.79 -1.22 -25.34
C GLU A 82 42.29 -0.91 -25.27
N LYS A 83 43.06 -1.74 -24.56
CA LYS A 83 44.51 -1.81 -24.77
C LYS A 83 45.00 -3.26 -24.74
N GLY A 84 45.49 -3.70 -25.90
CA GLY A 84 46.38 -4.86 -26.01
C GLY A 84 45.93 -5.93 -27.02
N ALA A 85 46.23 -5.76 -28.31
CA ALA A 85 46.46 -6.86 -29.28
C ALA A 85 46.78 -6.29 -30.68
N SER A 86 47.95 -5.67 -30.86
CA SER A 86 48.31 -5.01 -32.14
C SER A 86 48.62 -5.98 -33.30
N GLY A 87 48.72 -7.28 -33.06
CA GLY A 87 49.03 -8.28 -34.10
C GLY A 87 47.82 -9.03 -34.67
N MET A 88 46.66 -8.97 -34.01
CA MET A 88 45.44 -9.72 -34.41
C MET A 88 44.34 -8.81 -34.98
N ARG A 89 44.62 -7.51 -35.08
CA ARG A 89 43.65 -6.46 -35.44
C ARG A 89 43.17 -6.57 -36.88
N SER A 90 44.00 -6.87 -37.87
CA SER A 90 43.54 -6.89 -39.28
C SER A 90 42.51 -7.99 -39.54
N LYS A 91 42.73 -9.22 -39.08
CA LYS A 91 41.77 -10.33 -39.22
C LYS A 91 40.49 -10.11 -38.40
N LYS A 92 40.61 -9.53 -37.19
CA LYS A 92 39.46 -9.13 -36.38
C LYS A 92 38.70 -7.94 -36.99
N LEU A 93 39.39 -7.01 -37.65
CA LEU A 93 38.79 -5.89 -38.37
C LEU A 93 37.98 -6.41 -39.56
N TRP A 94 38.56 -7.33 -40.35
CA TRP A 94 37.85 -7.96 -41.46
C TRP A 94 36.69 -8.83 -40.98
N ALA A 95 36.84 -9.56 -39.87
CA ALA A 95 35.73 -10.29 -39.25
C ALA A 95 34.63 -9.34 -38.73
N ALA A 96 35.00 -8.20 -38.14
CA ALA A 96 34.06 -7.18 -37.69
C ALA A 96 33.35 -6.49 -38.86
N VAL A 97 34.07 -6.20 -39.95
CA VAL A 97 33.49 -5.65 -41.19
C VAL A 97 32.55 -6.65 -41.85
N ALA A 98 32.94 -7.93 -41.93
CA ALA A 98 32.08 -8.99 -42.44
C ALA A 98 30.84 -9.20 -41.58
N ALA A 99 30.99 -9.19 -40.25
CA ALA A 99 29.87 -9.27 -39.32
C ALA A 99 28.95 -8.06 -39.43
N ALA A 100 29.50 -6.85 -39.52
CA ALA A 100 28.72 -5.62 -39.71
C ALA A 100 27.97 -5.64 -41.05
N ALA A 101 28.62 -6.07 -42.14
CA ALA A 101 27.98 -6.23 -43.44
C ALA A 101 26.86 -7.29 -43.39
N ALA A 102 27.11 -8.43 -42.76
CA ALA A 102 26.10 -9.47 -42.56
C ALA A 102 24.92 -8.97 -41.73
N LEU A 103 25.17 -8.14 -40.72
CA LEU A 103 24.14 -7.54 -39.87
C LEU A 103 23.34 -6.48 -40.66
N VAL A 104 23.99 -5.64 -41.46
CA VAL A 104 23.31 -4.69 -42.37
C VAL A 104 22.45 -5.42 -43.41
N VAL A 105 22.94 -6.54 -43.95
CA VAL A 105 22.18 -7.39 -44.88
C VAL A 105 21.01 -8.05 -44.16
N ALA A 106 21.23 -8.63 -42.97
CA ALA A 106 20.18 -9.26 -42.18
C ALA A 106 19.09 -8.26 -41.78
N PHE A 107 19.47 -7.06 -41.32
CA PHE A 107 18.53 -5.98 -41.03
C PHE A 107 17.88 -5.39 -42.28
N SER A 108 18.47 -5.52 -43.47
CA SER A 108 17.79 -5.16 -44.72
C SER A 108 16.56 -6.03 -44.99
N PHE A 109 16.49 -7.26 -44.46
CA PHE A 109 15.30 -8.10 -44.53
C PHE A 109 14.27 -7.73 -43.44
N GLY A 110 13.04 -7.42 -43.86
CA GLY A 110 11.93 -7.02 -42.99
C GLY A 110 11.66 -7.91 -41.75
N PRO A 111 11.76 -9.25 -41.82
CA PRO A 111 11.52 -10.13 -40.67
C PRO A 111 12.48 -9.92 -39.49
N VAL A 112 13.75 -9.59 -39.76
CA VAL A 112 14.78 -9.41 -38.71
C VAL A 112 14.65 -8.05 -38.03
N ARG A 113 14.23 -7.01 -38.77
CA ARG A 113 13.89 -5.68 -38.23
C ARG A 113 12.74 -5.73 -37.21
N GLY A 114 11.78 -6.63 -37.40
CA GLY A 114 10.66 -6.83 -36.47
C GLY A 114 11.11 -7.38 -35.10
N LEU A 115 11.97 -8.40 -35.10
CA LEU A 115 12.45 -9.06 -33.87
C LEU A 115 13.33 -8.14 -33.00
N ALA A 116 14.15 -7.27 -33.62
CA ALA A 116 14.94 -6.29 -32.88
C ALA A 116 14.06 -5.23 -32.18
N GLY A 117 12.94 -4.86 -32.80
CA GLY A 117 11.94 -3.98 -32.18
C GLY A 117 11.24 -4.63 -30.98
N GLU A 118 10.96 -5.93 -31.06
CA GLU A 118 10.33 -6.73 -29.99
C GLU A 118 11.27 -6.91 -28.78
N PHE A 119 12.55 -7.17 -29.02
CA PHE A 119 13.56 -7.30 -27.96
C PHE A 119 13.77 -5.98 -27.19
N LEU A 120 13.75 -4.83 -27.86
CA LEU A 120 13.82 -3.53 -27.20
C LEU A 120 12.57 -3.23 -26.36
N ASN A 121 11.43 -3.87 -26.67
CA ASN A 121 10.21 -3.74 -25.91
C ASN A 121 10.25 -4.53 -24.59
N ILE A 122 11.03 -5.63 -24.51
CA ILE A 122 11.23 -6.42 -23.28
C ILE A 122 11.90 -5.61 -22.17
N PHE A 123 12.79 -4.67 -22.53
CA PHE A 123 13.51 -3.82 -21.56
C PHE A 123 12.86 -2.45 -21.38
N ARG A 124 11.72 -2.20 -22.02
CA ARG A 124 10.95 -1.00 -21.77
C ARG A 124 10.20 -1.22 -20.47
N VAL A 125 10.67 -0.61 -19.38
CA VAL A 125 9.90 -0.48 -18.15
C VAL A 125 8.52 0.03 -18.54
N GLU A 126 7.51 -0.84 -18.48
CA GLU A 126 6.11 -0.49 -18.67
C GLU A 126 5.75 0.49 -17.56
N ARG A 127 5.87 1.78 -17.88
CA ARG A 127 5.35 2.96 -17.17
C ARG A 127 5.15 2.73 -15.66
N PHE A 128 6.17 2.98 -14.86
CA PHE A 128 5.95 3.37 -13.47
C PHE A 128 5.20 4.71 -13.46
N GLN A 129 3.86 4.67 -13.51
CA GLN A 129 3.06 5.80 -13.07
C GLN A 129 3.09 5.80 -11.55
N VAL A 130 3.95 6.63 -10.97
CA VAL A 130 4.00 6.82 -9.52
C VAL A 130 2.73 7.57 -9.13
N ILE A 131 1.70 6.82 -8.74
CA ILE A 131 0.51 7.40 -8.13
C ILE A 131 0.86 7.67 -6.67
N ASN A 132 1.31 8.91 -6.41
CA ASN A 132 1.76 9.34 -5.09
C ASN A 132 0.55 9.50 -4.17
N ILE A 133 0.26 8.51 -3.32
CA ILE A 133 -0.52 8.73 -2.11
C ILE A 133 0.44 9.29 -1.06
N THR A 134 0.31 10.58 -0.75
CA THR A 134 1.19 11.21 0.24
C THR A 134 0.71 10.93 1.66
N ARG A 135 1.61 11.01 2.64
CA ARG A 135 1.22 10.95 4.07
C ARG A 135 0.21 12.04 4.44
N GLN A 136 0.26 13.18 3.76
CA GLN A 136 -0.67 14.27 3.97
C GLN A 136 -2.08 13.92 3.47
N ASP A 137 -2.20 13.20 2.35
CA ASP A 137 -3.48 12.73 1.81
C ASP A 137 -4.14 11.75 2.79
N MET A 138 -3.37 10.81 3.36
CA MET A 138 -3.86 9.86 4.37
C MET A 138 -4.41 10.57 5.62
N ALA A 139 -3.67 11.57 6.13
CA ALA A 139 -4.11 12.36 7.28
C ALA A 139 -5.32 13.27 6.98
N GLN A 140 -5.55 13.64 5.72
CA GLN A 140 -6.74 14.39 5.32
C GLN A 140 -7.96 13.47 5.19
N ILE A 141 -7.78 12.25 4.64
CA ILE A 141 -8.84 11.24 4.55
C ILE A 141 -9.35 10.90 5.96
N GLU A 142 -8.46 10.62 6.90
CA GLU A 142 -8.82 10.31 8.29
C GLU A 142 -9.66 11.42 8.93
N ARG A 143 -9.26 12.69 8.74
CA ARG A 143 -10.02 13.85 9.25
C ARG A 143 -11.42 13.96 8.67
N VAL A 144 -11.58 13.70 7.37
CA VAL A 144 -12.89 13.78 6.71
C VAL A 144 -13.80 12.62 7.15
N LEU A 145 -13.25 11.42 7.37
CA LEU A 145 -14.01 10.31 7.95
C LEU A 145 -14.46 10.62 9.38
N GLU A 146 -13.62 11.25 10.19
CA GLU A 146 -13.95 11.58 11.59
C GLU A 146 -14.93 12.77 11.72
N ARG A 147 -14.77 13.80 10.89
CA ARG A 147 -15.44 15.09 11.09
C ARG A 147 -16.54 15.40 10.09
N GLY A 148 -16.66 14.59 9.04
CA GLY A 148 -17.43 14.95 7.85
C GLY A 148 -16.71 16.02 7.03
N GLY A 149 -17.09 16.15 5.76
CA GLY A 149 -16.55 17.15 4.84
C GLY A 149 -16.15 16.59 3.48
N THR A 150 -15.55 17.45 2.66
CA THR A 150 -15.11 17.11 1.31
C THR A 150 -13.58 17.05 1.24
N ILE A 151 -13.05 16.00 0.63
CA ILE A 151 -11.65 15.92 0.23
C ILE A 151 -11.57 15.63 -1.28
N ASP A 152 -10.68 16.35 -1.95
CA ASP A 152 -10.31 16.07 -3.33
C ASP A 152 -9.01 15.27 -3.31
N LEU A 153 -9.09 13.97 -3.57
CA LEU A 153 -7.91 13.15 -3.78
C LEU A 153 -7.44 13.44 -5.20
N ALA A 154 -6.41 14.28 -5.31
CA ALA A 154 -5.89 14.82 -6.56
C ALA A 154 -5.67 13.78 -7.68
N SER A 155 -5.46 12.50 -7.33
CA SER A 155 -5.24 11.41 -8.28
C SER A 155 -6.39 10.41 -8.42
N PHE A 156 -7.42 10.43 -7.57
CA PHE A 156 -8.45 9.38 -7.57
C PHE A 156 -9.89 9.90 -7.58
N GLY A 157 -10.09 11.19 -7.35
CA GLY A 157 -11.39 11.86 -7.37
C GLY A 157 -11.80 12.42 -6.00
N ARG A 158 -13.09 12.69 -5.82
CA ARG A 158 -13.60 13.43 -4.65
C ARG A 158 -14.35 12.51 -3.69
N VAL A 159 -14.11 12.66 -2.39
CA VAL A 159 -14.88 11.99 -1.33
C VAL A 159 -15.59 13.06 -0.51
N TYR A 160 -16.88 12.86 -0.30
CA TYR A 160 -17.75 13.68 0.51
C TYR A 160 -18.37 12.82 1.60
N VAL A 161 -18.12 13.16 2.85
CA VAL A 161 -18.71 12.48 4.00
C VAL A 161 -19.74 13.41 4.61
N GLU A 162 -21.00 12.98 4.58
CA GLU A 162 -22.12 13.70 5.17
C GLU A 162 -22.40 13.17 6.57
N GLY A 163 -22.37 14.09 7.54
CA GLY A 163 -22.53 13.76 8.95
C GLY A 163 -21.24 13.23 9.58
N ARG A 164 -21.39 12.66 10.77
CA ARG A 164 -20.31 12.01 11.53
C ARG A 164 -20.83 10.72 12.10
N GLU A 165 -19.94 9.74 12.25
CA GLU A 165 -20.25 8.58 13.06
C GLU A 165 -20.64 9.05 14.45
N SER A 166 -21.83 8.66 14.90
CA SER A 166 -22.32 9.00 16.23
C SER A 166 -22.69 7.75 16.99
N GLU A 167 -22.19 7.66 18.22
CA GLU A 167 -22.52 6.64 19.18
C GLU A 167 -23.24 7.32 20.34
N ARG A 168 -24.47 6.88 20.64
CA ARG A 168 -25.23 7.38 21.79
C ARG A 168 -25.85 6.23 22.57
N THR A 169 -25.86 6.36 23.88
CA THR A 169 -26.61 5.46 24.76
C THR A 169 -28.10 5.69 24.52
N VAL A 170 -28.85 4.62 24.28
CA VAL A 170 -30.29 4.64 24.00
C VAL A 170 -31.04 3.66 24.87
N THR A 171 -32.33 3.89 25.04
CA THR A 171 -33.26 2.89 25.61
C THR A 171 -33.64 1.84 24.56
N LEU A 172 -34.18 0.70 25.01
CA LEU A 172 -34.70 -0.33 24.11
C LEU A 172 -35.78 0.19 23.16
N ALA A 173 -36.65 1.09 23.65
CA ALA A 173 -37.71 1.69 22.84
C ALA A 173 -37.14 2.59 21.72
N GLU A 174 -36.15 3.42 22.05
CA GLU A 174 -35.47 4.28 21.07
C GLU A 174 -34.63 3.47 20.08
N ALA A 175 -33.96 2.42 20.54
CA ALA A 175 -33.22 1.50 19.68
C ALA A 175 -34.17 0.83 18.67
N GLN A 176 -35.33 0.34 19.12
CA GLN A 176 -36.34 -0.30 18.29
C GLN A 176 -36.98 0.64 17.26
N GLN A 177 -37.05 1.94 17.54
CA GLN A 177 -37.54 2.96 16.60
C GLN A 177 -36.47 3.36 15.57
N ALA A 178 -35.19 3.22 15.90
CA ALA A 178 -34.07 3.64 15.05
C ALA A 178 -33.70 2.60 13.98
N VAL A 179 -34.19 1.36 14.10
CA VAL A 179 -33.89 0.26 13.17
C VAL A 179 -35.17 -0.39 12.67
N ASP A 180 -35.11 -1.01 11.50
CA ASP A 180 -36.23 -1.68 10.83
C ASP A 180 -36.40 -3.16 11.23
N PHE A 181 -35.66 -3.63 12.24
CA PHE A 181 -35.69 -5.00 12.73
C PHE A 181 -35.97 -5.09 14.24
N PRO A 182 -36.53 -6.21 14.73
CA PRO A 182 -36.79 -6.37 16.16
C PRO A 182 -35.49 -6.55 16.96
N VAL A 183 -35.26 -5.65 17.91
CA VAL A 183 -34.12 -5.66 18.82
C VAL A 183 -34.36 -6.73 19.89
N ARG A 184 -33.62 -7.85 19.81
CA ARG A 184 -33.75 -8.97 20.76
C ARG A 184 -32.66 -8.92 21.81
N LEU A 185 -33.07 -9.00 23.08
CA LEU A 185 -32.18 -9.10 24.22
C LEU A 185 -32.19 -10.51 24.81
N PRO A 186 -31.06 -11.00 25.37
CA PRO A 186 -31.03 -12.27 26.08
C PRO A 186 -31.97 -12.24 27.29
N SER A 187 -32.90 -13.20 27.36
CA SER A 187 -33.84 -13.33 28.48
C SER A 187 -33.23 -13.95 29.75
N ARG A 188 -32.05 -14.55 29.65
CA ARG A 188 -31.25 -15.06 30.77
C ARG A 188 -29.80 -14.61 30.61
N LEU A 189 -29.29 -13.91 31.61
CA LEU A 189 -27.88 -13.55 31.71
C LEU A 189 -27.21 -14.46 32.75
N PRO A 190 -25.96 -14.90 32.53
CA PRO A 190 -25.19 -15.63 33.54
C PRO A 190 -25.02 -14.81 34.83
N ALA A 191 -24.88 -15.49 35.97
CA ALA A 191 -24.70 -14.82 37.25
C ALA A 191 -23.51 -13.84 37.21
N GLY A 192 -23.74 -12.60 37.64
CA GLY A 192 -22.75 -11.51 37.60
C GLY A 192 -22.77 -10.64 36.33
N TYR A 193 -23.61 -10.96 35.34
CA TYR A 193 -23.80 -10.14 34.14
C TYR A 193 -25.17 -9.47 34.13
N GLY A 194 -25.18 -8.15 33.92
CA GLY A 194 -26.38 -7.36 33.71
C GLY A 194 -26.30 -6.61 32.38
N LEU A 195 -27.45 -6.35 31.78
CA LEU A 195 -27.53 -5.41 30.66
C LEU A 195 -27.15 -4.03 31.20
N ARG A 196 -26.07 -3.43 30.69
CA ARG A 196 -25.61 -2.12 31.15
C ARG A 196 -26.27 -1.01 30.34
N GLU A 197 -25.91 -0.94 29.07
CA GLU A 197 -26.29 0.14 28.17
C GLU A 197 -26.45 -0.43 26.76
N LEU A 198 -27.37 0.13 26.00
CA LEU A 198 -27.52 -0.10 24.57
C LEU A 198 -26.93 1.10 23.85
N HIS A 199 -26.06 0.86 22.89
CA HIS A 199 -25.48 1.93 22.09
C HIS A 199 -26.03 1.88 20.68
N LEU A 200 -26.61 3.00 20.22
CA LEU A 200 -26.96 3.18 18.81
C LEU A 200 -25.77 3.82 18.11
N VAL A 201 -25.24 3.11 17.13
CA VAL A 201 -24.17 3.58 16.23
C VAL A 201 -24.80 3.97 14.90
N VAL A 202 -24.75 5.25 14.57
CA VAL A 202 -25.22 5.79 13.28
C VAL A 202 -23.99 6.10 12.43
N PRO A 203 -23.73 5.32 11.36
CA PRO A 203 -22.62 5.58 10.45
C PRO A 203 -22.91 6.82 9.58
N PRO A 204 -21.88 7.54 9.12
CA PRO A 204 -22.04 8.65 8.20
C PRO A 204 -22.35 8.15 6.78
N GLU A 205 -22.91 9.03 5.96
CA GLU A 205 -23.13 8.76 4.53
C GLU A 205 -21.89 9.16 3.75
N VAL A 206 -21.35 8.24 2.95
CA VAL A 206 -20.11 8.46 2.21
C VAL A 206 -20.43 8.48 0.72
N SER A 207 -20.25 9.65 0.10
CA SER A 207 -20.35 9.84 -1.33
C SER A 207 -18.96 9.96 -1.95
N PHE A 208 -18.71 9.30 -3.07
CA PHE A 208 -17.43 9.40 -3.78
C PHE A 208 -17.65 9.53 -5.28
N SER A 209 -16.81 10.36 -5.91
CA SER A 209 -16.74 10.57 -7.35
C SER A 209 -15.36 10.12 -7.81
N LEU A 210 -15.32 9.12 -8.69
CA LEU A 210 -14.08 8.47 -9.12
C LEU A 210 -13.53 9.11 -10.40
N GLN A 211 -12.21 9.25 -10.47
CA GLN A 211 -11.49 9.45 -11.72
C GLN A 211 -11.12 8.07 -12.28
N VAL A 212 -11.98 7.52 -13.14
CA VAL A 212 -11.88 6.14 -13.66
C VAL A 212 -10.58 5.91 -14.40
N GLU A 213 -10.08 6.91 -15.14
CA GLU A 213 -8.78 6.80 -15.82
C GLU A 213 -7.64 6.50 -14.85
N ASN A 214 -7.53 7.27 -13.77
CA ASN A 214 -6.47 7.12 -12.79
C ASN A 214 -6.65 5.88 -11.91
N VAL A 215 -7.89 5.56 -11.54
CA VAL A 215 -8.21 4.33 -10.80
C VAL A 215 -7.86 3.10 -11.66
N ASN A 216 -8.18 3.10 -12.95
CA ASN A 216 -7.82 2.02 -13.85
C ASN A 216 -6.31 1.93 -14.08
N ALA A 217 -5.59 3.06 -14.13
CA ALA A 217 -4.13 3.05 -14.18
C ALA A 217 -3.52 2.38 -12.94
N PHE A 218 -4.06 2.67 -11.75
CA PHE A 218 -3.67 2.00 -10.50
C PHE A 218 -4.02 0.52 -10.50
N LEU A 219 -5.24 0.15 -10.91
CA LEU A 219 -5.65 -1.25 -10.96
C LEU A 219 -4.75 -2.07 -11.91
N ARG A 220 -4.35 -1.51 -13.05
CA ARG A 220 -3.38 -2.14 -13.96
C ARG A 220 -2.02 -2.34 -13.31
N SER A 221 -1.53 -1.38 -12.52
CA SER A 221 -0.24 -1.52 -11.83
C SER A 221 -0.27 -2.61 -10.75
N LEU A 222 -1.45 -2.90 -10.19
CA LEU A 222 -1.69 -4.02 -9.28
C LEU A 222 -1.93 -5.36 -9.99
N GLY A 223 -1.90 -5.39 -11.33
CA GLY A 223 -2.13 -6.60 -12.13
C GLY A 223 -3.61 -6.97 -12.31
N ALA A 224 -4.54 -6.03 -12.09
CA ALA A 224 -5.96 -6.28 -12.29
C ALA A 224 -6.28 -6.52 -13.78
N THR A 225 -7.02 -7.60 -14.05
CA THR A 225 -7.52 -7.94 -15.39
C THR A 225 -8.87 -7.30 -15.71
N HIS A 226 -9.61 -6.88 -14.68
CA HIS A 226 -10.90 -6.22 -14.79
C HIS A 226 -10.76 -4.76 -14.37
N LEU A 227 -11.23 -3.87 -15.25
CA LEU A 227 -11.16 -2.43 -15.10
C LEU A 227 -12.56 -1.86 -14.92
N LEU A 228 -12.62 -0.70 -14.28
CA LEU A 228 -13.86 0.06 -14.15
C LEU A 228 -14.30 0.57 -15.53
N PRO A 229 -15.58 0.48 -15.87
CA PRO A 229 -16.08 0.98 -17.14
C PRO A 229 -16.06 2.51 -17.17
N ALA A 230 -15.80 3.07 -18.36
CA ALA A 230 -15.60 4.50 -18.55
C ALA A 230 -16.84 5.35 -18.25
N ASP A 231 -18.03 4.74 -18.22
CA ASP A 231 -19.28 5.43 -17.90
C ASP A 231 -19.37 5.84 -16.43
N LEU A 232 -18.49 5.34 -15.56
CA LEU A 232 -18.42 5.73 -14.14
C LEU A 232 -17.56 6.97 -13.89
N GLU A 233 -16.92 7.54 -14.93
CA GLU A 233 -16.06 8.72 -14.81
C GLU A 233 -16.84 9.92 -14.24
N GLY A 234 -16.36 10.48 -13.14
CA GLY A 234 -16.97 11.62 -12.46
C GLY A 234 -18.34 11.33 -11.83
N ARG A 235 -18.92 10.14 -11.97
CA ARG A 235 -20.20 9.78 -11.34
C ARG A 235 -20.05 9.69 -9.83
N THR A 236 -21.02 10.27 -9.12
CA THR A 236 -21.08 10.17 -7.66
C THR A 236 -21.82 8.91 -7.26
N PHE A 237 -21.17 8.08 -6.46
CA PHE A 237 -21.77 6.92 -5.80
C PHE A 237 -21.90 7.21 -4.33
N THR A 238 -23.02 6.80 -3.74
CA THR A 238 -23.28 7.02 -2.32
C THR A 238 -23.45 5.70 -1.61
N ILE A 239 -22.58 5.45 -0.64
CA ILE A 239 -22.68 4.32 0.28
C ILE A 239 -23.43 4.80 1.52
N LYS A 240 -24.61 4.22 1.73
CA LYS A 240 -25.42 4.42 2.92
C LYS A 240 -25.06 3.33 3.93
N GLY A 241 -24.52 3.74 5.07
CA GLY A 241 -24.40 2.85 6.22
C GLY A 241 -25.75 2.70 6.93
N TYR A 242 -26.01 1.51 7.46
CA TYR A 242 -27.20 1.26 8.28
C TYR A 242 -26.88 1.41 9.76
N PRO A 243 -27.79 1.96 10.57
CA PRO A 243 -27.60 2.06 12.01
C PRO A 243 -27.45 0.67 12.65
N ALA A 244 -26.56 0.57 13.63
CA ALA A 244 -26.30 -0.66 14.37
C ALA A 244 -26.55 -0.45 15.87
N ILE A 245 -26.93 -1.51 16.56
CA ILE A 245 -27.15 -1.52 18.01
C ILE A 245 -26.11 -2.45 18.63
N VAL A 246 -25.36 -1.93 19.61
CA VAL A 246 -24.24 -2.62 20.28
C VAL A 246 -24.48 -2.69 21.79
#